data_AF-A0A1I0W371-F1
#
_entry.id   AF-A0A1I0W371-F1
#
_cell.length_a   1.000
_cell.length_b   1.000
_cell.length_c   1.000
_cell.angle_alpha   90.00
_cell.angle_beta   90.00
_cell.angle_gamma   90.00
#
_symmetry.space_group_name_H-M   'P 1'
#
loop_
_entity.id
_entity.type
_entity.pdbx_description
1 polymer ?
#
loop_
_entity_poly.entity_id
_entity_poly.type
_entity_poly.pdbx_seq_one_letter_code
_entity_poly.pdbx_strand_id
1 'polypeptide(L)'
;MSRTLSRGGRRGFATLVAVAITMFALLAGAGPASAHNVLISSDPEDGAQLDAGPDQVTLTFDQYVQDADVNQVAVTGPDGGQWTEGPVEVQENVVTAPLRPLGPAGEYTLGFRILSADGHSVQEKIRFTLTTAGTGTPAAGASASAAGADPGAENADPGSAEGDTDSGGVPIWVWIAAAVVLLGVGLTLALRMGRNAE
;
A
#
# COMPACT_ATOMS: atom_id res chain seq x y z
N MET A 1 55.65 39.27 8.79
CA MET A 1 54.61 38.85 9.76
C MET A 1 53.59 37.97 9.03
N SER A 2 53.75 36.66 9.14
CA SER A 2 52.95 35.67 8.41
C SER A 2 51.67 35.34 9.20
N ARG A 3 50.50 35.71 8.67
CA ARG A 3 49.20 35.36 9.27
C ARG A 3 48.84 33.93 8.90
N THR A 4 49.02 33.00 9.84
CA THR A 4 48.52 31.63 9.76
C THR A 4 46.99 31.65 9.85
N LEU A 5 46.32 31.60 8.70
CA LEU A 5 44.86 31.45 8.62
C LEU A 5 44.46 30.12 9.27
N SER A 6 43.73 30.21 10.38
CA SER A 6 43.12 29.11 11.12
C SER A 6 42.41 28.13 10.16
N ARG A 7 43.07 27.01 9.86
CA ARG A 7 42.54 25.91 9.04
C ARG A 7 41.34 25.21 9.70
N GLY A 8 41.06 25.48 10.98
CA GLY A 8 40.01 24.81 11.77
C GLY A 8 38.58 25.18 11.37
N GLY A 9 38.31 26.44 11.02
CA GLY A 9 36.96 26.91 10.69
C GLY A 9 36.42 26.39 9.35
N ARG A 10 37.31 26.23 8.36
CA ARG A 10 36.95 25.70 7.03
C ARG A 10 36.61 24.22 7.07
N ARG A 11 37.23 23.47 7.99
CA ARG A 11 36.97 22.03 8.19
C ARG A 11 35.57 21.80 8.79
N GLY A 12 35.19 22.57 9.82
CA GLY A 12 33.85 22.44 10.42
C GLY A 12 32.71 22.80 9.46
N PHE A 13 32.86 23.86 8.68
CA PHE A 13 31.86 24.24 7.67
C PHE A 13 31.74 23.20 6.55
N ALA A 14 32.87 22.67 6.05
CA ALA A 14 32.86 21.62 5.04
C ALA A 14 32.20 20.32 5.54
N THR A 15 32.41 19.95 6.80
CA THR A 15 31.73 18.79 7.41
C THR A 15 30.22 19.01 7.50
N LEU A 16 29.75 20.20 7.91
CA LEU A 16 28.32 20.49 7.99
C LEU A 16 27.64 20.47 6.60
N VAL A 17 28.28 21.06 5.58
CA VAL A 17 27.77 21.03 4.22
C VAL A 17 27.72 19.60 3.68
N ALA A 18 28.75 18.79 3.92
CA ALA A 18 28.77 17.39 3.52
C ALA A 18 27.64 16.59 4.20
N VAL A 19 27.41 16.78 5.51
CA VAL A 19 26.30 16.14 6.23
C VAL A 19 24.95 16.57 5.66
N ALA A 20 24.76 17.85 5.37
CA ALA A 20 23.52 18.36 4.79
C ALA A 20 23.23 17.80 3.40
N ILE A 21 24.25 17.72 2.53
CA ILE A 21 24.12 17.11 1.20
C ILE A 21 23.79 15.63 1.31
N THR A 22 24.46 14.90 2.20
CA THR A 22 24.17 13.47 2.44
C THR A 22 22.75 13.27 2.94
N MET A 23 22.29 14.07 3.92
CA MET A 23 20.91 14.02 4.41
C MET A 23 19.90 14.31 3.30
N PHE A 24 20.13 15.34 2.51
CA PHE A 24 19.26 15.67 1.38
C PHE A 24 19.21 14.53 0.35
N ALA A 25 20.36 13.95 0.01
CA ALA A 25 20.43 12.82 -0.90
C ALA A 25 19.69 11.58 -0.37
N LEU A 26 19.76 11.32 0.95
CA LEU A 26 19.03 10.21 1.59
C LEU A 26 17.52 10.43 1.56
N LEU A 27 17.05 11.64 1.84
CA LEU A 27 15.62 11.95 1.84
C LEU A 27 15.03 12.02 0.43
N ALA A 28 15.79 12.56 -0.54
CA ALA A 28 15.34 12.64 -1.94
C ALA A 28 15.30 11.27 -2.62
N GLY A 29 16.05 10.28 -2.12
CA GLY A 29 16.02 8.90 -2.61
C GLY A 29 15.02 7.99 -1.88
N ALA A 30 14.38 8.45 -0.80
CA ALA A 30 13.41 7.66 -0.07
C ALA A 30 12.09 7.62 -0.86
N GLY A 31 11.75 6.45 -1.41
CA GLY A 31 10.44 6.22 -2.02
C GLY A 31 9.32 6.19 -0.98
N PRO A 32 8.06 6.41 -1.39
CA PRO A 32 6.92 6.22 -0.50
C PRO A 32 6.91 4.78 0.05
N ALA A 33 6.73 4.64 1.36
CA ALA A 33 6.52 3.33 1.97
C ALA A 33 5.09 2.88 1.65
N SER A 34 4.94 1.78 0.90
CA SER A 34 3.64 1.15 0.70
C SER A 34 3.28 0.35 1.95
N ALA A 35 2.18 0.71 2.59
CA ALA A 35 1.68 0.03 3.78
C ALA A 35 0.48 -0.88 3.48
N HIS A 36 -0.18 -0.67 2.34
CA HIS A 36 -1.31 -1.50 1.92
C HIS A 36 -0.81 -2.83 1.34
N ASN A 37 -1.50 -3.93 1.64
CA ASN A 37 -1.26 -5.18 0.93
C ASN A 37 -1.64 -5.02 -0.54
N VAL A 38 -0.87 -5.67 -1.40
CA VAL A 38 -1.18 -5.85 -2.82
C VAL A 38 -1.32 -7.34 -3.08
N LEU A 39 -2.33 -7.74 -3.83
CA LEU A 39 -2.47 -9.12 -4.28
C LEU A 39 -1.34 -9.43 -5.28
N ILE A 40 -0.54 -10.45 -4.99
CA ILE A 40 0.57 -10.91 -5.83
C ILE A 40 0.12 -12.04 -6.77
N SER A 41 -0.69 -12.97 -6.27
CA SER A 41 -1.21 -14.09 -7.05
C SER A 41 -2.49 -14.64 -6.46
N SER A 42 -3.28 -15.29 -7.30
CA SER A 42 -4.44 -16.08 -6.88
C SER A 42 -4.42 -17.46 -7.52
N ASP A 43 -5.04 -18.41 -6.84
CA ASP A 43 -5.42 -19.70 -7.39
C ASP A 43 -6.92 -19.91 -7.13
N PRO A 44 -7.77 -19.96 -8.16
CA PRO A 44 -7.46 -19.81 -9.58
C PRO A 44 -6.89 -18.43 -9.97
N GLU A 45 -6.06 -18.39 -11.01
CA GLU A 45 -5.58 -17.13 -11.61
C GLU A 45 -6.74 -16.34 -12.25
N ASP A 46 -6.58 -15.02 -12.36
CA ASP A 46 -7.56 -14.19 -13.08
C ASP A 46 -7.63 -14.58 -14.58
N GLY A 47 -8.84 -14.83 -15.06
CA GLY A 47 -9.11 -15.36 -16.39
C GLY A 47 -8.85 -16.85 -16.56
N ALA A 48 -8.53 -17.61 -15.49
CA ALA A 48 -8.29 -19.04 -15.60
C ALA A 48 -9.49 -19.80 -16.18
N GLN A 49 -9.20 -20.82 -16.99
CA GLN A 49 -10.19 -21.77 -17.51
C GLN A 49 -9.94 -23.14 -16.90
N LEU A 50 -10.93 -23.68 -16.19
CA LEU A 50 -10.81 -24.88 -15.38
C LEU A 50 -11.76 -25.96 -15.89
N ASP A 51 -11.24 -27.17 -16.09
CA ASP A 51 -12.07 -28.33 -16.44
C ASP A 51 -12.76 -28.97 -15.23
N ALA A 52 -12.26 -28.68 -14.03
CA ALA A 52 -12.85 -29.09 -12.76
C ALA A 52 -12.75 -27.94 -11.74
N GLY A 53 -13.79 -27.80 -10.89
CA GLY A 53 -13.79 -26.78 -9.85
C GLY A 53 -12.75 -27.10 -8.75
N PRO A 54 -12.04 -26.09 -8.22
CA PRO A 54 -11.09 -26.32 -7.15
C PRO A 54 -11.81 -26.52 -5.81
N ASP A 55 -11.15 -27.20 -4.88
CA ASP A 55 -11.68 -27.42 -3.52
C ASP A 55 -11.57 -26.17 -2.63
N GLN A 56 -10.73 -25.20 -3.02
CA GLN A 56 -10.51 -23.93 -2.31
C GLN A 56 -10.03 -22.85 -3.27
N VAL A 57 -10.08 -21.61 -2.84
CA VAL A 57 -9.33 -20.50 -3.45
C VAL A 57 -8.19 -20.08 -2.54
N THR A 58 -7.09 -19.64 -3.14
CA THR A 58 -5.91 -19.13 -2.43
C THR A 58 -5.55 -17.76 -2.97
N LEU A 59 -5.27 -16.81 -2.07
CA LEU A 59 -4.84 -15.45 -2.38
C LEU A 59 -3.50 -15.20 -1.67
N THR A 60 -2.48 -14.80 -2.42
CA THR A 60 -1.16 -14.47 -1.86
C THR A 60 -0.93 -12.98 -1.99
N PHE A 61 -0.59 -12.33 -0.88
CA PHE A 61 -0.29 -10.91 -0.81
C PHE A 61 1.22 -10.66 -0.66
N ASP A 62 1.65 -9.43 -0.90
CA ASP A 62 3.06 -9.03 -0.78
C ASP A 62 3.52 -8.84 0.67
N GLN A 63 2.59 -8.54 1.58
CA GLN A 63 2.81 -8.37 3.01
C GLN A 63 1.93 -9.31 3.85
N TYR A 64 2.24 -9.39 5.14
CA TYR A 64 1.43 -10.10 6.14
C TYR A 64 -0.03 -9.62 6.13
N VAL A 65 -0.95 -10.57 6.26
CA VAL A 65 -2.39 -10.33 6.41
C VAL A 65 -2.76 -10.50 7.88
N GLN A 66 -3.52 -9.55 8.42
CA GLN A 66 -4.03 -9.69 9.79
C GLN A 66 -5.08 -10.79 9.84
N ASP A 67 -4.88 -11.77 10.73
CA ASP A 67 -5.89 -12.80 11.01
C ASP A 67 -7.02 -12.20 11.86
N ALA A 68 -8.13 -11.85 11.20
CA ALA A 68 -9.25 -11.16 11.81
C ALA A 68 -10.59 -11.58 11.18
N ASP A 69 -11.64 -11.64 12.00
CA ASP A 69 -13.00 -12.04 11.59
C ASP A 69 -13.64 -11.13 10.51
N VAL A 70 -13.03 -9.96 10.25
CA VAL A 70 -13.48 -9.03 9.21
C VAL A 70 -13.03 -9.43 7.81
N ASN A 71 -12.11 -10.39 7.69
CA ASN A 71 -11.67 -10.93 6.41
C ASN A 71 -12.80 -11.73 5.77
N GLN A 72 -13.07 -11.47 4.49
CA GLN A 72 -14.14 -12.12 3.74
C GLN A 72 -13.65 -12.56 2.37
N VAL A 73 -14.07 -13.75 1.98
CA VAL A 73 -13.89 -14.30 0.64
C VAL A 73 -15.21 -14.92 0.21
N ALA A 74 -15.66 -14.61 -1.00
CA ALA A 74 -16.91 -15.10 -1.55
C ALA A 74 -16.75 -15.46 -3.03
N VAL A 75 -17.17 -16.66 -3.41
CA VAL A 75 -17.22 -17.10 -4.81
C VAL A 75 -18.67 -17.18 -5.26
N THR A 76 -19.03 -16.33 -6.22
CA THR A 76 -20.37 -16.30 -6.83
C THR A 76 -20.34 -16.97 -8.20
N GLY A 77 -21.22 -17.93 -8.44
CA GLY A 77 -21.30 -18.66 -9.70
C GLY A 77 -22.17 -17.98 -10.76
N PRO A 78 -22.22 -18.56 -11.97
CA PRO A 78 -23.04 -18.04 -13.08
C PRO A 78 -24.55 -18.14 -12.81
N ASP A 79 -24.95 -18.96 -11.83
CA ASP A 79 -26.30 -19.09 -11.31
C ASP A 79 -26.65 -18.04 -10.24
N GLY A 80 -25.70 -17.17 -9.87
CA GLY A 80 -25.83 -16.23 -8.76
C GLY A 80 -25.69 -16.86 -7.37
N GLY A 81 -25.43 -18.18 -7.30
CA GLY A 81 -25.25 -18.90 -6.05
C GLY A 81 -23.91 -18.61 -5.39
N GLN A 82 -23.85 -18.72 -4.05
CA GLN A 82 -22.60 -18.64 -3.30
C GLN A 82 -21.98 -20.03 -3.15
N TRP A 83 -20.67 -20.13 -3.45
CA TRP A 83 -19.95 -21.40 -3.52
C TRP A 83 -18.85 -21.54 -2.47
N THR A 84 -18.54 -20.50 -1.70
CA THR A 84 -17.63 -20.57 -0.56
C THR A 84 -18.25 -21.41 0.57
N GLU A 85 -17.39 -22.16 1.27
CA GLU A 85 -17.74 -22.99 2.42
C GLU A 85 -16.77 -22.73 3.58
N GLY A 86 -17.28 -22.78 4.80
CA GLY A 86 -16.44 -22.67 5.99
C GLY A 86 -15.84 -21.26 6.21
N PRO A 87 -14.93 -21.15 7.18
CA PRO A 87 -14.23 -19.91 7.48
C PRO A 87 -13.10 -19.64 6.48
N VAL A 88 -12.72 -18.37 6.39
CA VAL A 88 -11.47 -17.95 5.75
C VAL A 88 -10.31 -18.28 6.70
N GLU A 89 -9.22 -18.81 6.17
CA GLU A 89 -7.99 -19.09 6.92
C GLU A 89 -6.88 -18.15 6.47
N VAL A 90 -6.14 -17.60 7.43
CA VAL A 90 -5.00 -16.71 7.18
C VAL A 90 -3.72 -17.35 7.70
N GLN A 91 -2.71 -17.46 6.84
CA GLN A 91 -1.39 -17.97 7.17
C GLN A 91 -0.34 -17.02 6.58
N GLU A 92 0.26 -16.21 7.45
CA GLU A 92 1.20 -15.13 7.05
C GLU A 92 0.59 -14.17 6.02
N ASN A 93 1.06 -14.21 4.77
CA ASN A 93 0.59 -13.41 3.65
C ASN A 93 -0.38 -14.17 2.72
N VAL A 94 -0.80 -15.37 3.11
CA VAL A 94 -1.66 -16.25 2.33
C VAL A 94 -3.04 -16.34 2.98
N VAL A 95 -4.08 -16.18 2.16
CA VAL A 95 -5.48 -16.34 2.55
C VAL A 95 -6.10 -17.47 1.77
N THR A 96 -6.74 -18.41 2.46
CA THR A 96 -7.41 -19.57 1.87
C THR A 96 -8.89 -19.54 2.22
N ALA A 97 -9.75 -19.88 1.25
CA ALA A 97 -11.17 -20.09 1.52
C ALA A 97 -11.66 -21.38 0.86
N PRO A 98 -12.23 -22.34 1.62
CA PRO A 98 -12.77 -23.56 1.06
C PRO A 98 -13.94 -23.28 0.12
N LEU A 99 -14.10 -24.11 -0.90
CA LEU A 99 -15.24 -24.09 -1.80
C LEU A 99 -16.04 -25.39 -1.67
N ARG A 100 -17.35 -25.26 -1.87
CA ARG A 100 -18.19 -26.40 -2.25
C ARG A 100 -17.74 -26.89 -3.62
N PRO A 101 -17.95 -28.19 -3.96
CA PRO A 101 -17.84 -28.63 -5.34
C PRO A 101 -18.65 -27.70 -6.24
N LEU A 102 -18.08 -27.25 -7.36
CA LEU A 102 -18.77 -26.32 -8.26
C LEU A 102 -19.87 -27.03 -9.07
N GLY A 103 -20.84 -26.26 -9.56
CA GLY A 103 -22.00 -26.75 -10.31
C GLY A 103 -21.98 -26.30 -11.77
N PRO A 104 -22.71 -25.26 -12.17
CA PRO A 104 -22.85 -24.93 -13.58
C PRO A 104 -21.52 -24.51 -14.24
N ALA A 105 -21.31 -24.93 -15.49
CA ALA A 105 -20.26 -24.33 -16.33
C ALA A 105 -20.55 -22.83 -16.54
N GLY A 106 -19.49 -22.02 -16.60
CA GLY A 106 -19.60 -20.58 -16.77
C GLY A 106 -18.61 -19.81 -15.91
N GLU A 107 -18.76 -18.49 -15.91
CA GLU A 107 -17.91 -17.57 -15.16
C GLU A 107 -18.28 -17.56 -13.67
N TYR A 108 -17.27 -17.70 -12.83
CA TYR A 108 -17.31 -17.53 -11.39
C TYR A 108 -16.57 -16.23 -11.02
N THR A 109 -17.12 -15.48 -10.07
CA THR A 109 -16.50 -14.27 -9.52
C THR A 109 -16.05 -14.55 -8.08
N LEU A 110 -14.73 -14.51 -7.85
CA LEU A 110 -14.09 -14.51 -6.55
C LEU A 110 -13.94 -13.06 -6.08
N GLY A 111 -14.75 -12.64 -5.11
CA GLY A 111 -14.61 -11.36 -4.43
C GLY A 111 -13.99 -11.53 -3.05
N PHE A 112 -13.14 -10.60 -2.64
CA PHE A 112 -12.56 -10.63 -1.29
C PHE A 112 -12.44 -9.24 -0.67
N ARG A 113 -12.37 -9.23 0.67
CA ARG A 113 -12.02 -8.10 1.51
C ARG A 113 -11.04 -8.56 2.58
N ILE A 114 -9.80 -8.10 2.55
CA ILE A 114 -8.71 -8.59 3.41
C ILE A 114 -8.07 -7.44 4.18
N LEU A 115 -7.88 -7.60 5.49
CA LEU A 115 -7.25 -6.64 6.38
C LEU A 115 -5.73 -6.72 6.30
N SER A 116 -5.12 -5.67 5.75
CA SER A 116 -3.66 -5.55 5.61
C SER A 116 -2.98 -5.29 6.96
N ALA A 117 -1.66 -5.50 7.02
CA ALA A 117 -0.87 -5.21 8.22
C ALA A 117 -0.96 -3.75 8.70
N ASP A 118 -1.26 -2.78 7.83
CA ASP A 118 -1.40 -1.36 8.16
C ASP A 118 -2.77 -0.96 8.72
N GLY A 119 -3.73 -1.89 8.74
CA GLY A 119 -5.09 -1.67 9.24
C GLY A 119 -6.12 -1.27 8.17
N HIS A 120 -5.74 -1.12 6.91
CA HIS A 120 -6.68 -0.89 5.82
C HIS A 120 -7.12 -2.22 5.17
N SER A 121 -8.36 -2.27 4.68
CA SER A 121 -8.86 -3.44 3.95
C SER A 121 -8.70 -3.28 2.44
N VAL A 122 -8.09 -4.28 1.80
CA VAL A 122 -7.99 -4.42 0.34
C VAL A 122 -9.22 -5.16 -0.16
N GLN A 123 -9.83 -4.67 -1.23
CA GLN A 123 -11.03 -5.25 -1.83
C GLN A 123 -10.87 -5.36 -3.34
N GLU A 124 -10.88 -6.58 -3.87
CA GLU A 124 -10.78 -6.81 -5.30
C GLU A 124 -11.67 -7.99 -5.74
N LYS A 125 -11.71 -8.23 -7.05
CA LYS A 125 -12.44 -9.32 -7.68
C LYS A 125 -11.59 -9.99 -8.73
N ILE A 126 -11.67 -11.31 -8.77
CA ILE A 126 -10.98 -12.19 -9.72
C ILE A 126 -12.04 -13.03 -10.42
N ARG A 127 -11.88 -13.25 -11.72
CA ARG A 127 -12.82 -14.06 -12.51
C ARG A 127 -12.13 -15.33 -12.98
N PHE A 128 -12.81 -16.46 -12.89
CA PHE A 128 -12.37 -17.70 -13.52
C PHE A 128 -13.56 -18.41 -14.14
N THR A 129 -13.32 -19.25 -15.14
CA THR A 129 -14.36 -19.94 -15.89
C THR A 129 -14.26 -21.44 -15.68
N LEU A 130 -15.36 -22.06 -15.27
CA LEU A 130 -15.50 -23.51 -15.30
C LEU A 130 -16.00 -23.93 -16.69
N THR A 131 -15.22 -24.72 -17.42
CA THR A 131 -15.51 -25.13 -18.80
C THR A 131 -16.47 -26.32 -18.85
N THR A 132 -16.48 -27.14 -17.80
CA THR A 132 -17.29 -28.35 -17.68
C THR A 132 -18.16 -28.30 -16.43
N ALA A 133 -19.47 -28.50 -16.59
CA ALA A 133 -20.38 -28.45 -15.46
C ALA A 133 -20.07 -29.57 -14.45
N GLY A 134 -19.91 -29.19 -13.19
CA GLY A 134 -19.86 -30.09 -12.05
C GLY A 134 -21.24 -30.44 -11.50
N THR A 135 -21.26 -31.16 -10.39
CA THR A 135 -22.48 -31.66 -9.72
C THR A 135 -22.75 -31.00 -8.38
N GLY A 136 -22.05 -29.91 -8.10
CA GLY A 136 -22.17 -29.16 -6.86
C GLY A 136 -23.52 -28.49 -6.65
N THR A 137 -23.77 -28.06 -5.42
CA THR A 137 -24.96 -27.27 -5.06
C THR A 137 -24.51 -26.03 -4.27
N PRO A 138 -24.97 -24.82 -4.64
CA PRO A 138 -24.58 -23.61 -3.94
C PRO A 138 -25.09 -23.59 -2.50
N ALA A 139 -24.48 -22.76 -1.65
CA ALA A 139 -24.93 -22.54 -0.29
C ALA A 139 -26.37 -22.00 -0.27
N ALA A 140 -27.22 -22.57 0.60
CA ALA A 140 -28.59 -22.11 0.79
C ALA A 140 -28.60 -20.72 1.43
N GLY A 141 -29.02 -19.68 0.70
CA GLY A 141 -29.18 -18.33 1.29
C GLY A 141 -28.90 -17.14 0.38
N ALA A 142 -28.47 -17.31 -0.87
CA ALA A 142 -28.19 -16.19 -1.77
C ALA A 142 -29.06 -16.26 -3.04
N SER A 143 -30.36 -16.04 -2.90
CA SER A 143 -31.16 -15.58 -4.03
C SER A 143 -30.77 -14.14 -4.35
N ALA A 144 -30.36 -13.92 -5.60
CA ALA A 144 -29.96 -12.63 -6.13
C ALA A 144 -30.93 -11.48 -5.80
N SER A 145 -30.43 -10.48 -5.08
CA SER A 145 -30.93 -9.11 -5.20
C SER A 145 -30.05 -8.37 -6.19
N ALA A 146 -30.22 -8.67 -7.48
CA ALA A 146 -29.84 -7.76 -8.54
C ALA A 146 -30.96 -6.73 -8.69
N ALA A 147 -30.91 -5.67 -7.88
CA ALA A 147 -31.62 -4.43 -8.12
C ALA A 147 -30.59 -3.31 -8.00
N GLY A 148 -30.42 -2.57 -9.10
CA GLY A 148 -29.30 -1.68 -9.36
C GLY A 148 -28.96 -0.73 -8.21
N ALA A 149 -27.69 -0.80 -7.81
CA ALA A 149 -26.99 0.35 -7.27
C ALA A 149 -25.97 0.76 -8.33
N ASP A 150 -26.32 1.80 -9.06
CA ASP A 150 -25.37 2.67 -9.74
C ASP A 150 -24.26 3.05 -8.76
N PRO A 151 -22.97 2.72 -8.99
CA PRO A 151 -21.89 3.33 -8.25
C PRO A 151 -21.64 4.72 -8.86
N GLY A 152 -22.66 5.57 -8.79
CA GLY A 152 -22.59 6.99 -9.07
C GLY A 152 -21.79 7.64 -7.96
N ALA A 153 -20.49 7.78 -8.22
CA ALA A 153 -19.61 8.84 -7.73
C ALA A 153 -19.77 9.26 -6.26
N GLU A 154 -18.98 8.67 -5.37
CA GLU A 154 -18.52 9.36 -4.15
C GLU A 154 -17.15 8.80 -3.70
N ASN A 155 -16.19 8.75 -4.63
CA ASN A 155 -14.79 8.87 -4.25
C ASN A 155 -14.51 10.36 -4.01
N ALA A 156 -15.02 10.89 -2.92
CA ALA A 156 -14.45 12.09 -2.32
C ALA A 156 -13.13 11.66 -1.69
N ASP A 157 -12.06 11.76 -2.48
CA ASP A 157 -10.68 11.77 -2.03
C ASP A 157 -10.51 12.83 -0.92
N PRO A 158 -10.19 12.44 0.34
CA PRO A 158 -9.67 13.38 1.32
C PRO A 158 -8.17 13.17 1.36
N GLY A 159 -7.45 13.52 0.30
CA GLY A 159 -6.06 13.08 0.20
C GLY A 159 -5.17 13.71 -0.85
N SER A 160 -5.68 14.23 -1.96
CA SER A 160 -4.86 15.01 -2.90
C SER A 160 -4.79 16.47 -2.45
N ALA A 161 -4.08 16.71 -1.36
CA ALA A 161 -3.38 17.98 -1.19
C ALA A 161 -2.10 17.96 -2.04
N GLU A 162 -2.24 17.73 -3.34
CA GLU A 162 -1.28 18.26 -4.29
C GLU A 162 -1.53 19.76 -4.32
N GLY A 163 -0.54 20.49 -3.83
CA GLY A 163 -0.65 21.92 -3.62
C GLY A 163 -0.88 22.65 -4.93
N ASP A 164 -2.10 23.14 -5.12
CA ASP A 164 -2.33 24.42 -5.78
C ASP A 164 -1.66 25.51 -4.93
N THR A 165 -0.36 25.66 -5.13
CA THR A 165 0.38 26.87 -4.78
C THR A 165 0.31 27.86 -5.94
N ASP A 166 -0.90 28.22 -6.34
CA ASP A 166 -1.14 29.52 -6.98
C ASP A 166 -1.31 30.59 -5.89
N SER A 167 -0.19 30.81 -5.22
CA SER A 167 0.17 32.07 -4.60
C SER A 167 1.68 32.08 -4.73
N GLY A 168 2.21 32.97 -5.57
CA GLY A 168 3.64 33.10 -5.92
C GLY A 168 4.57 33.43 -4.75
N GLY A 169 4.46 32.66 -3.67
CA GLY A 169 5.30 32.67 -2.49
C GLY A 169 6.28 31.49 -2.58
N VAL A 170 7.50 31.76 -2.17
CA VAL A 170 8.57 30.76 -2.15
C VAL A 170 8.12 29.58 -1.26
N PRO A 171 8.19 28.33 -1.75
CA PRO A 171 7.75 27.14 -1.01
C PRO A 171 8.36 27.06 0.39
N ILE A 172 7.58 26.59 1.38
CA ILE A 172 7.99 26.49 2.79
C ILE A 172 9.34 25.75 2.96
N TRP A 173 9.62 24.74 2.13
CA TRP A 173 10.88 24.00 2.18
C TRP A 173 12.12 24.88 1.93
N VAL A 174 12.00 25.96 1.15
CA VAL A 174 13.08 26.92 0.92
C VAL A 174 13.37 27.74 2.17
N TRP A 175 12.33 28.12 2.93
CA TRP A 175 12.48 28.80 4.21
C TRP A 175 13.11 27.89 5.27
N ILE A 176 12.73 26.60 5.28
CA ILE A 176 13.35 25.58 6.14
C ILE A 176 14.84 25.43 5.79
N ALA A 177 15.17 25.32 4.50
CA ALA A 177 16.56 25.24 4.04
C ALA A 177 17.37 26.50 4.44
N ALA A 178 16.79 27.70 4.26
CA ALA A 178 17.43 28.95 4.66
C ALA A 178 17.66 29.04 6.18
N ALA A 179 16.70 28.60 6.99
CA ALA A 179 16.82 28.57 8.45
C ALA A 179 17.94 27.62 8.92
N VAL A 180 18.06 26.44 8.30
CA VAL A 180 19.14 25.49 8.59
C VAL A 180 20.51 26.08 8.23
N VAL A 181 20.62 26.75 7.08
CA VAL A 181 21.86 27.45 6.68
C VAL A 181 22.21 28.56 7.69
N LEU A 182 21.24 29.38 8.09
CA LEU A 182 21.45 30.46 9.06
C LEU A 182 21.87 29.93 10.43
N LEU A 183 21.25 28.84 10.91
CA LEU A 183 21.64 28.19 12.16
C LEU A 183 23.07 27.64 12.09
N GLY A 184 23.43 26.98 10.99
CA GLY A 184 24.80 26.48 10.77
C GLY A 184 25.84 27.60 10.73
N VAL A 185 25.52 28.72 10.07
CA VAL A 185 26.39 29.92 10.02
C VAL A 185 26.48 30.58 11.41
N GLY A 186 25.37 30.71 12.14
CA GLY A 186 25.33 31.29 13.47
C GLY A 186 26.14 30.49 14.49
N LEU A 187 25.97 29.16 14.50
CA LEU A 187 26.71 28.27 15.39
C LEU A 187 28.22 28.31 15.10
N THR A 188 28.61 28.35 13.83
CA THR A 188 30.03 28.42 13.45
C THR A 188 30.68 29.77 13.80
N LEU A 189 29.94 30.87 13.70
CA LEU A 189 30.41 32.20 14.13
C LEU A 189 30.54 32.28 15.66
N ALA A 190 29.57 31.75 16.41
CA ALA A 190 29.60 31.72 17.88
C ALA A 190 30.80 30.90 18.39
N LEU A 191 31.03 29.71 17.83
CA LEU A 191 32.19 28.87 18.18
C LEU A 191 33.53 29.49 17.76
N ARG A 192 33.54 30.37 16.76
CA ARG A 192 34.75 31.09 16.31
C ARG A 192 35.04 32.32 17.19
N MET A 193 34.02 32.99 17.71
CA MET A 193 34.19 34.13 18.63
C MET A 193 34.57 33.68 20.04
N GLY A 194 33.97 32.60 20.55
CA GLY A 194 34.33 32.04 21.88
C GLY A 194 35.79 31.60 21.99
N ARG A 195 36.44 31.23 20.87
CA ARG A 195 37.85 30.84 20.81
C ARG A 195 38.86 31.98 20.65
N ASN A 196 38.41 33.23 20.48
CA ASN A 196 39.28 34.41 20.37
C ASN A 196 39.18 35.34 21.60
N ALA A 197 38.44 34.92 22.64
CA ALA A 197 38.19 35.69 23.85
C ALA A 197 39.03 35.20 25.06
N GLU A 198 40.01 34.32 24.82
CA GLU A 198 41.01 33.86 25.79
C GLU A 198 42.39 34.44 25.44
#